data_AF-A0A7X9HH70-F1
#
_entry.id   AF-A0A7X9HH70-F1
#
_cell.length_a   1.000
_cell.length_b   1.000
_cell.length_c   1.000
_cell.angle_alpha   90.00
_cell.angle_beta   90.00
_cell.angle_gamma   90.00
#
_symmetry.space_group_name_H-M   'P 1'
#
loop_
_entity.id
_entity.type
_entity.pdbx_description
1 polymer ?
#
loop_
_entity_poly.entity_id
_entity_poly.type
_entity_poly.pdbx_seq_one_letter_code
_entity_poly.pdbx_strand_id
1 'polypeptide(L)'
;MKLPNIKISKITERILGKRKSEVYTPLIIVNLLMIVFQTVYIFLRMSYVNPQIPFWYSKFWGDYQLVPKNYLYILPFTSFILLGISYLLILLLGKYFIRYVKEVTAFFVSIWNLSITVSMIRIIFIASSPFPPIINPSYLNLLMPFLLSFTASSLLLPLFTNYVKSKDLITNPSVHAHPAMILQRPTARGGGFFYGLLFVIFAVFFVGIPRELIGFYISIIMVSVLGILDDYQNTHPKSNYRALENPMLRLVLLFAAVSTVILSGIRIPLISNPFGAPIDLNAYTVMVGNVPFPYVSVIISMIWVVWILNLLSWSNGIDGQYAGIIGISSIIIGILALRFNPIQTIHTRVAIMSMVSAGLALGFVRQTWYPSKILWGFGAVSAGMVIAILSILVNSKVVVSVLIILIPFMDAIVTVFRRVIQRRNPLVGDKGHLHHLLLSRGWSVPRVALFYWLTTAVFGVIGIISSEKYIVQVGLTVIGAVGFIIVLMNLKSARDKKLPRQLE
;
A
#
# COMPACT_ATOMS: atom_id res chain seq x y z
N MET A 1 37.57 -31.49 49.41
CA MET A 1 36.40 -30.94 48.69
C MET A 1 36.85 -30.50 47.28
N LYS A 2 36.68 -31.35 46.26
CA LYS A 2 36.90 -30.99 44.85
C LYS A 2 35.52 -30.79 44.22
N LEU A 3 35.14 -29.54 43.95
CA LEU A 3 33.90 -29.24 43.22
C LEU A 3 34.02 -29.72 41.76
N PRO A 4 32.92 -30.20 41.14
CA PRO A 4 32.97 -30.82 39.82
C PRO A 4 33.03 -29.77 38.70
N ASN A 5 34.22 -29.56 38.14
CA ASN A 5 34.50 -28.68 36.99
C ASN A 5 33.63 -28.99 35.73
N ILE A 6 33.02 -30.17 35.66
CA ILE A 6 32.24 -30.64 34.49
C ILE A 6 30.84 -29.98 34.42
N LYS A 7 30.26 -29.57 35.54
CA LYS A 7 28.93 -28.91 35.54
C LYS A 7 29.01 -27.45 35.13
N ILE A 8 30.10 -26.76 35.50
CA ILE A 8 30.27 -25.34 35.14
C ILE A 8 30.43 -25.21 33.64
N SER A 9 31.35 -25.96 32.98
CA SER A 9 31.56 -25.84 31.53
C SER A 9 30.29 -26.07 30.69
N LYS A 10 29.49 -27.09 31.02
CA LYS A 10 28.22 -27.38 30.34
C LYS A 10 27.16 -26.30 30.58
N ILE A 11 27.13 -25.67 31.76
CA ILE A 11 26.22 -24.56 32.06
C ILE A 11 26.68 -23.30 31.33
N THR A 12 27.99 -23.02 31.29
CA THR A 12 28.55 -21.89 30.54
C THR A 12 28.33 -22.06 29.03
N GLU A 13 28.48 -23.26 28.47
CA GLU A 13 28.13 -23.57 27.07
C GLU A 13 26.64 -23.38 26.79
N ARG A 14 25.76 -23.73 27.73
CA ARG A 14 24.30 -23.60 27.56
C ARG A 14 23.84 -22.15 27.70
N ILE A 15 24.50 -21.34 28.52
CA ILE A 15 24.21 -19.91 28.73
C ILE A 15 24.87 -19.03 27.65
N LEU A 16 26.11 -19.32 27.24
CA LEU A 16 26.84 -18.57 26.20
C LEU A 16 26.56 -19.07 24.78
N GLY A 17 26.22 -20.34 24.59
CA GLY A 17 26.25 -21.00 23.29
C GLY A 17 25.09 -20.75 22.34
N LYS A 18 24.00 -20.05 22.73
CA LYS A 18 22.80 -19.96 21.87
C LYS A 18 21.99 -18.66 21.94
N ARG A 19 22.55 -17.51 22.32
CA ARG A 19 21.92 -16.25 21.86
C ARG A 19 22.35 -16.00 20.42
N LYS A 20 21.44 -16.27 19.46
CA LYS A 20 21.57 -15.70 18.11
C LYS A 20 21.68 -14.19 18.28
N SER A 21 22.78 -13.61 17.83
CA SER A 21 22.94 -12.17 17.83
C SER A 21 21.86 -11.57 16.94
N GLU A 22 20.95 -10.80 17.55
CA GLU A 22 19.87 -10.10 16.85
C GLU A 22 20.41 -9.02 15.91
N VAL A 23 21.65 -8.58 16.10
CA VAL A 23 22.29 -7.47 15.38
C VAL A 23 23.24 -7.94 14.28
N TYR A 24 23.98 -9.03 14.49
CA TYR A 24 24.96 -9.53 13.53
C TYR A 24 24.36 -9.90 12.17
N THR A 25 23.24 -10.63 12.17
CA THR A 25 22.61 -11.10 10.92
C THR A 25 22.10 -9.93 10.08
N PRO A 26 21.38 -8.94 10.65
CA PRO A 26 21.05 -7.71 9.92
C PRO A 26 22.26 -6.96 9.37
N LEU A 27 23.34 -6.82 10.14
CA LEU A 27 24.54 -6.10 9.67
C LEU A 27 25.20 -6.77 8.47
N ILE A 28 25.28 -8.11 8.43
CA ILE A 28 25.78 -8.81 7.24
C ILE A 28 24.91 -8.54 6.03
N ILE A 29 23.58 -8.63 6.20
CA ILE A 29 22.63 -8.36 5.10
C ILE A 29 22.82 -6.95 4.58
N VAL A 30 22.96 -5.95 5.46
CA VAL A 30 23.25 -4.57 5.08
C VAL A 30 24.55 -4.46 4.28
N ASN A 31 25.63 -5.10 4.72
CA ASN A 31 26.91 -5.08 3.99
C ASN A 31 26.81 -5.74 2.61
N LEU A 32 26.12 -6.87 2.50
CA LEU A 32 25.86 -7.51 1.20
C LEU A 32 25.06 -6.59 0.28
N LEU A 33 24.01 -5.95 0.80
CA LEU A 33 23.22 -4.97 0.05
C LEU A 33 24.06 -3.77 -0.38
N MET A 34 25.01 -3.31 0.45
CA MET A 34 25.93 -2.23 0.08
C MET A 34 26.90 -2.63 -1.03
N ILE A 35 27.45 -3.84 -1.02
CA ILE A 35 28.31 -4.35 -2.10
C ILE A 35 27.51 -4.45 -3.41
N VAL A 36 26.28 -4.98 -3.34
CA VAL A 36 25.37 -5.04 -4.50
C VAL A 36 25.08 -3.63 -5.01
N PHE A 37 24.76 -2.70 -4.11
CA PHE A 37 24.52 -1.29 -4.45
C PHE A 37 25.74 -0.67 -5.13
N GLN A 38 26.95 -0.84 -4.57
CA GLN A 38 28.18 -0.31 -5.16
C GLN A 38 28.37 -0.83 -6.59
N THR A 39 28.20 -2.13 -6.78
CA THR A 39 28.36 -2.80 -8.09
C THR A 39 27.34 -2.28 -9.11
N VAL A 40 26.07 -2.25 -8.74
CA VAL A 40 24.97 -1.78 -9.60
C VAL A 40 25.12 -0.29 -9.89
N TYR A 41 25.49 0.52 -8.90
CA TYR A 41 25.66 1.97 -9.07
C TYR A 41 26.81 2.30 -10.02
N ILE A 42 27.97 1.64 -9.88
CA ILE A 42 29.08 1.79 -10.83
C ILE A 42 28.61 1.42 -12.23
N PHE A 43 27.95 0.27 -12.39
CA PHE A 43 27.44 -0.20 -13.68
C PHE A 43 26.49 0.84 -14.34
N LEU A 44 25.53 1.37 -13.58
CA LEU A 44 24.57 2.38 -14.05
C LEU A 44 25.19 3.75 -14.37
N ARG A 45 26.42 4.01 -13.92
CA ARG A 45 27.09 5.31 -14.06
C ARG A 45 28.31 5.28 -14.97
N MET A 46 28.80 4.10 -15.33
CA MET A 46 30.05 3.91 -16.05
C MET A 46 30.10 4.59 -17.44
N SER A 47 28.94 4.80 -18.06
CA SER A 47 28.80 5.52 -19.33
C SER A 47 29.06 7.01 -19.21
N TYR A 48 28.83 7.60 -18.03
CA TYR A 48 29.00 9.04 -17.77
C TYR A 48 30.36 9.38 -17.15
N VAL A 49 31.06 8.39 -16.59
CA VAL A 49 32.37 8.55 -15.96
C VAL A 49 33.44 8.78 -17.03
N ASN A 50 34.24 9.83 -16.85
CA ASN A 50 35.38 10.17 -17.69
C ASN A 50 36.39 9.02 -17.74
N PRO A 51 37.18 8.86 -18.82
CA PRO A 51 38.15 7.77 -18.95
C PRO A 51 39.16 7.70 -17.80
N GLN A 52 39.45 8.85 -17.20
CA GLN A 52 40.40 9.06 -16.13
C GLN A 52 39.70 9.62 -14.89
N ILE A 53 39.96 9.02 -13.72
CA ILE A 53 39.29 9.35 -12.45
C ILE A 53 40.29 9.58 -11.32
N PRO A 54 39.98 10.45 -10.35
CA PRO A 54 40.74 10.54 -9.11
C PRO A 54 40.43 9.33 -8.24
N PHE A 55 41.45 8.54 -7.88
CA PHE A 55 41.27 7.31 -7.10
C PHE A 55 42.24 7.26 -5.91
N TRP A 56 41.68 7.31 -4.70
CA TRP A 56 42.34 7.09 -3.41
C TRP A 56 43.77 7.67 -3.26
N TYR A 57 43.96 8.97 -3.52
CA TYR A 57 45.17 9.78 -3.24
C TYR A 57 46.48 9.00 -3.05
N SER A 58 46.88 8.21 -4.04
CA SER A 58 47.88 7.15 -3.85
C SER A 58 49.34 7.62 -4.00
N LYS A 59 49.60 8.92 -4.17
CA LYS A 59 50.95 9.52 -4.29
C LYS A 59 51.07 10.91 -3.65
N PHE A 60 52.30 11.37 -3.43
CA PHE A 60 52.60 12.72 -2.92
C PHE A 60 52.10 13.84 -3.86
N TRP A 61 51.93 15.05 -3.30
CA TRP A 61 51.41 16.24 -3.99
C TRP A 61 52.30 16.64 -5.17
N GLY A 62 51.75 16.74 -6.39
CA GLY A 62 52.48 17.15 -7.61
C GLY A 62 52.30 16.23 -8.84
N ASP A 63 51.94 14.95 -8.64
CA ASP A 63 51.65 14.01 -9.73
C ASP A 63 50.16 14.01 -10.09
N TYR A 64 49.82 13.95 -11.39
CA TYR A 64 48.44 13.79 -11.86
C TYR A 64 47.88 12.43 -11.41
N GLN A 65 47.10 12.41 -10.32
CA GLN A 65 46.52 11.21 -9.70
C GLN A 65 45.26 10.71 -10.42
N LEU A 66 45.39 10.40 -11.71
CA LEU A 66 44.28 9.87 -12.48
C LEU A 66 44.56 8.42 -12.88
N VAL A 67 43.61 7.53 -12.60
CA VAL A 67 43.64 6.13 -13.02
C VAL A 67 42.55 5.86 -14.05
N PRO A 68 42.68 4.79 -14.86
CA PRO A 68 41.60 4.36 -15.75
C PRO A 68 40.31 4.09 -14.95
N LYS A 69 39.17 4.52 -15.48
CA LYS A 69 37.87 4.39 -14.80
C LYS A 69 37.50 2.97 -14.35
N ASN A 70 38.05 1.94 -14.99
CA ASN A 70 37.84 0.54 -14.64
C ASN A 70 38.29 0.21 -13.20
N TYR A 71 39.18 1.02 -12.61
CA TYR A 71 39.60 0.88 -11.21
C TYR A 71 38.48 1.13 -10.20
N LEU A 72 37.34 1.72 -10.60
CA LEU A 72 36.14 1.80 -9.75
C LEU A 72 35.66 0.44 -9.25
N TYR A 73 35.82 -0.62 -10.05
CA TYR A 73 35.41 -1.97 -9.68
C TYR A 73 36.26 -2.57 -8.54
N ILE A 74 37.40 -1.97 -8.20
CA ILE A 74 38.18 -2.35 -7.01
C ILE A 74 37.40 -2.05 -5.73
N LEU A 75 36.56 -1.01 -5.71
CA LEU A 75 35.79 -0.62 -4.52
C LEU A 75 34.84 -1.75 -4.03
N PRO A 76 33.89 -2.26 -4.84
CA PRO A 76 33.04 -3.38 -4.41
C PRO A 76 33.84 -4.65 -4.12
N PHE A 77 34.95 -4.88 -4.82
CA PHE A 77 35.83 -6.01 -4.56
C PHE A 77 36.51 -5.91 -3.18
N THR A 78 37.01 -4.72 -2.81
CA THR A 78 37.59 -4.49 -1.47
C THR A 78 36.55 -4.63 -0.36
N SER A 79 35.32 -4.13 -0.57
CA SER A 79 34.22 -4.34 0.38
C SER A 79 33.86 -5.81 0.57
N PHE A 80 33.90 -6.61 -0.52
CA PHE A 80 33.69 -8.06 -0.45
C PHE A 80 34.82 -8.77 0.29
N ILE A 81 36.08 -8.43 0.01
CA ILE A 81 37.25 -8.99 0.72
C ILE A 81 37.19 -8.65 2.22
N LEU A 82 36.87 -7.41 2.58
CA LEU A 82 36.76 -7.00 3.99
C LEU A 82 35.69 -7.82 4.73
N LEU A 83 34.56 -8.08 4.07
CA LEU A 83 33.52 -8.95 4.63
C LEU A 83 34.03 -10.39 4.82
N GLY A 84 34.75 -10.94 3.84
CA GLY A 84 35.39 -12.26 3.94
C GLY A 84 36.44 -12.37 5.05
N ILE A 85 37.32 -11.37 5.16
CA ILE A 85 38.33 -11.27 6.23
C ILE A 85 37.66 -11.22 7.59
N SER A 86 36.57 -10.45 7.73
CA SER A 86 35.83 -10.37 9.00
C SER A 86 35.22 -11.70 9.41
N TYR A 87 34.70 -12.47 8.44
CA TYR A 87 34.20 -13.82 8.70
C TYR A 87 35.33 -14.75 9.18
N LEU A 88 36.48 -14.67 8.54
CA LEU A 88 37.67 -15.43 8.93
C LEU A 88 38.18 -15.04 10.32
N LEU A 89 38.21 -13.74 10.65
CA LEU A 89 38.54 -13.24 11.99
C LEU A 89 37.58 -13.76 13.05
N ILE A 90 36.28 -13.81 12.76
CA ILE A 90 35.28 -14.37 13.68
C ILE A 90 35.55 -15.87 13.92
N LEU A 91 35.93 -16.62 12.89
CA LEU A 91 36.26 -18.05 13.03
C LEU A 91 37.52 -18.27 13.88
N LEU A 92 38.56 -17.45 13.69
CA LEU A 92 39.81 -17.53 14.44
C LEU A 92 39.61 -17.10 15.90
N LEU A 93 39.01 -15.93 16.11
CA LEU A 93 38.81 -15.33 17.44
C LEU A 93 37.68 -16.01 18.23
N GLY A 94 36.77 -16.71 17.54
CA GLY A 94 35.73 -17.52 18.16
C GLY A 94 36.28 -18.61 19.08
N LYS A 95 37.54 -19.02 18.89
CA LYS A 95 38.25 -19.97 19.77
C LYS A 95 38.59 -19.40 21.15
N TYR A 96 38.57 -18.07 21.31
CA TYR A 96 38.99 -17.38 22.54
C TYR A 96 37.81 -16.88 23.42
N PHE A 97 36.57 -17.32 23.14
CA PHE A 97 35.35 -16.99 23.93
C PHE A 97 35.11 -15.49 24.19
N ILE A 98 35.55 -14.61 23.30
CA ILE A 98 35.35 -13.17 23.44
C ILE A 98 33.88 -12.82 23.11
N ARG A 99 33.17 -12.25 24.09
CA ARG A 99 31.70 -12.11 24.14
C ARG A 99 31.06 -11.33 22.97
N TYR A 100 31.76 -10.38 22.37
CA TYR A 100 31.21 -9.43 21.38
C TYR A 100 31.98 -9.37 20.06
N VAL A 101 32.83 -10.35 19.76
CA VAL A 101 33.67 -10.31 18.53
C VAL A 101 32.84 -10.19 17.28
N LYS A 102 31.73 -10.93 17.20
CA LYS A 102 30.86 -10.94 16.01
C LYS A 102 30.24 -9.57 15.75
N GLU A 103 29.76 -8.92 16.80
CA GLU A 103 29.16 -7.59 16.73
C GLU A 103 30.21 -6.54 16.38
N VAL A 104 31.34 -6.52 17.10
CA VAL A 104 32.40 -5.51 16.90
C VAL A 104 32.99 -5.60 15.49
N THR A 105 33.29 -6.82 15.02
CA THR A 105 33.81 -7.03 13.66
C THR A 105 32.78 -6.64 12.59
N ALA A 106 31.51 -7.00 12.77
CA ALA A 106 30.45 -6.62 11.83
C ALA A 106 30.22 -5.09 11.79
N PHE A 107 30.25 -4.41 12.94
CA PHE A 107 30.18 -2.94 12.98
C PHE A 107 31.36 -2.29 12.28
N PHE A 108 32.58 -2.77 12.53
CA PHE A 108 33.78 -2.24 11.90
C PHE A 108 33.73 -2.36 10.38
N VAL A 109 33.36 -3.55 9.86
CA VAL A 109 33.18 -3.74 8.41
C VAL A 109 32.07 -2.85 7.86
N SER A 110 30.96 -2.68 8.59
CA SER A 110 29.86 -1.82 8.16
C SER A 110 30.30 -0.36 8.00
N ILE A 111 31.09 0.15 8.95
CA ILE A 111 31.65 1.51 8.88
C ILE A 111 32.59 1.63 7.67
N TRP A 112 33.50 0.67 7.47
CA TRP A 112 34.42 0.68 6.33
C TRP A 112 33.68 0.60 4.99
N ASN A 113 32.70 -0.28 4.86
CA ASN A 113 31.89 -0.38 3.64
C ASN A 113 31.07 0.88 3.39
N LEU A 114 30.60 1.56 4.44
CA LEU A 114 29.97 2.87 4.30
C LEU A 114 30.93 3.92 3.78
N SER A 115 32.14 4.00 4.35
CA SER A 115 33.19 4.91 3.88
C SER A 115 33.59 4.65 2.42
N ILE A 116 33.74 3.38 2.03
CA ILE A 116 34.01 2.98 0.63
C ILE A 116 32.84 3.41 -0.28
N THR A 117 31.60 3.21 0.16
CA THR A 117 30.41 3.60 -0.62
C THR A 117 30.32 5.11 -0.81
N VAL A 118 30.58 5.90 0.25
CA VAL A 118 30.61 7.37 0.17
C VAL A 118 31.75 7.84 -0.74
N SER A 119 32.93 7.22 -0.63
CA SER A 119 34.07 7.50 -1.51
C SER A 119 33.73 7.20 -2.98
N MET A 120 33.11 6.05 -3.25
CA MET A 120 32.66 5.65 -4.60
C MET A 120 31.72 6.70 -5.20
N ILE A 121 30.68 7.10 -4.46
CA ILE A 121 29.71 8.11 -4.90
C ILE A 121 30.42 9.43 -5.20
N ARG A 122 31.34 9.86 -4.31
CA ARG A 122 32.10 11.09 -4.48
C ARG A 122 32.99 11.07 -5.72
N ILE A 123 33.72 9.98 -5.97
CA ILE A 123 34.57 9.83 -7.16
C ILE A 123 33.73 9.91 -8.43
N ILE A 124 32.62 9.16 -8.49
CA ILE A 124 31.71 9.19 -9.65
C ILE A 124 31.14 10.59 -9.85
N PHE A 125 30.73 11.29 -8.79
CA PHE A 125 30.15 12.62 -8.92
C PHE A 125 31.16 13.67 -9.43
N ILE A 126 32.41 13.61 -8.97
CA ILE A 126 33.48 14.54 -9.38
C ILE A 126 33.95 14.23 -10.81
N ALA A 127 34.03 12.95 -11.19
CA ALA A 127 34.67 12.51 -12.42
C ALA A 127 33.69 12.12 -13.54
N SER A 128 32.41 12.49 -13.43
CA SER A 128 31.42 12.24 -14.48
C SER A 128 30.91 13.53 -15.11
N SER A 129 30.51 13.44 -16.38
CA SER A 129 29.64 14.45 -16.98
C SER A 129 28.27 14.48 -16.28
N PRO A 130 27.52 15.59 -16.35
CA PRO A 130 26.16 15.64 -15.83
C PRO A 130 25.32 14.46 -16.33
N PHE A 131 24.70 13.73 -15.39
CA PHE A 131 23.89 12.57 -15.67
C PHE A 131 22.52 12.69 -14.99
N PRO A 132 21.46 12.10 -15.57
CA PRO A 132 20.15 12.14 -14.94
C PRO A 132 20.18 11.39 -13.59
N PRO A 133 19.49 11.90 -12.56
CA PRO A 133 19.40 11.21 -11.27
C PRO A 133 18.77 9.82 -11.46
N ILE A 134 19.14 8.85 -10.61
CA ILE A 134 18.63 7.46 -10.69
C ILE A 134 17.11 7.46 -10.57
N ILE A 135 16.61 8.29 -9.67
CA ILE A 135 15.19 8.48 -9.42
C ILE A 135 14.86 9.89 -9.92
N ASN A 136 13.87 9.99 -10.80
CA ASN A 136 13.40 11.29 -11.28
C ASN A 136 13.02 12.18 -10.07
N PRO A 137 13.51 13.44 -9.99
CA PRO A 137 13.27 14.33 -8.85
C PRO A 137 11.78 14.53 -8.53
N SER A 138 10.91 14.42 -9.53
CA SER A 138 9.46 14.46 -9.33
C SER A 138 8.99 13.37 -8.35
N TYR A 139 9.59 12.18 -8.35
CA TYR A 139 9.29 11.13 -7.36
C TYR A 139 9.90 11.43 -5.99
N LEU A 140 11.03 12.13 -5.93
CA LEU A 140 11.63 12.50 -4.63
C LEU A 140 10.76 13.54 -3.90
N ASN A 141 10.14 14.46 -4.64
CA ASN A 141 9.21 15.44 -4.07
C ASN A 141 7.96 14.79 -3.44
N LEU A 142 7.64 13.55 -3.83
CA LEU A 142 6.53 12.78 -3.27
C LEU A 142 6.86 12.15 -1.90
N LEU A 143 8.13 12.04 -1.54
CA LEU A 143 8.56 11.41 -0.29
C LEU A 143 8.10 12.20 0.93
N MET A 144 8.15 13.54 0.87
CA MET A 144 7.78 14.40 2.00
C MET A 144 6.27 14.29 2.36
N PRO A 145 5.32 14.40 1.40
CA PRO A 145 3.90 14.12 1.68
C PRO A 145 3.64 12.74 2.26
N PHE A 146 4.34 11.72 1.76
CA PHE A 146 4.24 10.35 2.28
C PHE A 146 4.72 10.25 3.73
N LEU A 147 5.94 10.73 4.04
CA LEU A 147 6.54 10.58 5.36
C LEU A 147 5.78 11.37 6.43
N LEU A 148 5.39 12.62 6.13
CA LEU A 148 4.66 13.46 7.10
C LEU A 148 3.26 12.91 7.41
N SER A 149 2.54 12.42 6.39
CA SER A 149 1.24 11.79 6.61
C SER A 149 1.36 10.41 7.31
N PHE A 150 2.38 9.62 6.97
CA PHE A 150 2.68 8.34 7.64
C PHE A 150 2.98 8.53 9.13
N THR A 151 3.86 9.47 9.45
CA THR A 151 4.23 9.78 10.83
C THR A 151 3.04 10.34 11.61
N ALA A 152 2.31 11.30 11.04
CA ALA A 152 1.13 11.86 11.68
C ALA A 152 0.06 10.79 11.97
N SER A 153 -0.29 9.96 10.99
CA SER A 153 -1.28 8.88 11.21
C SER A 153 -0.80 7.84 12.23
N SER A 154 0.47 7.45 12.20
CA SER A 154 1.06 6.49 13.15
C SER A 154 1.03 6.99 14.60
N LEU A 155 1.15 8.31 14.81
CA LEU A 155 1.16 8.95 16.13
C LEU A 155 -0.25 9.32 16.62
N LEU A 156 -1.09 9.86 15.73
CA LEU A 156 -2.41 10.37 16.11
C LEU A 156 -3.48 9.27 16.20
N LEU A 157 -3.40 8.21 15.40
CA LEU A 157 -4.36 7.09 15.45
C LEU A 157 -4.43 6.40 16.83
N PRO A 158 -3.32 6.17 17.58
CA PRO A 158 -3.40 5.69 18.96
C PRO A 158 -4.20 6.60 19.89
N LEU A 159 -4.00 7.92 19.78
CA LEU A 159 -4.69 8.89 20.60
C LEU A 159 -6.19 8.87 20.28
N PHE A 160 -6.53 8.86 18.99
CA PHE A 160 -7.90 8.72 18.52
C PHE A 160 -8.54 7.42 18.99
N THR A 161 -7.82 6.29 18.92
CA THR A 161 -8.33 4.99 19.38
C THR A 161 -8.66 5.00 20.87
N ASN A 162 -7.85 5.66 21.70
CA ASN A 162 -8.14 5.79 23.13
C ASN A 162 -9.34 6.71 23.38
N TYR A 163 -9.46 7.80 22.62
CA TYR A 163 -10.61 8.72 22.68
C TYR A 163 -11.92 8.02 22.30
N VAL A 164 -11.93 7.26 21.21
CA VAL A 164 -13.11 6.52 20.75
C VAL A 164 -13.53 5.46 21.78
N LYS A 165 -12.57 4.79 22.43
CA LYS A 165 -12.86 3.85 23.51
C LYS A 165 -13.49 4.53 24.73
N SER A 166 -13.07 5.75 25.09
CA SER A 166 -13.68 6.48 26.20
C SER A 166 -15.10 6.98 25.89
N LYS A 167 -15.49 7.00 24.61
CA LYS A 167 -16.84 7.30 24.12
C LYS A 167 -17.69 6.05 23.86
N ASP A 168 -17.23 4.88 24.29
CA ASP A 168 -17.90 3.58 24.13
C ASP A 168 -18.27 3.24 22.67
N LEU A 169 -17.51 3.76 21.70
CA LEU A 169 -17.69 3.42 20.30
C LEU A 169 -16.89 2.14 19.97
N ILE A 170 -17.34 1.04 20.57
CA ILE A 170 -16.66 -0.26 20.54
C ILE A 170 -17.61 -1.32 19.96
N THR A 171 -17.11 -2.12 19.02
CA THR A 171 -17.82 -3.33 18.59
C THR A 171 -17.46 -4.49 19.48
N ASN A 172 -18.43 -5.00 20.22
CA ASN A 172 -18.29 -6.21 21.02
C ASN A 172 -18.89 -7.42 20.28
N PRO A 173 -18.09 -8.44 19.93
CA PRO A 173 -18.58 -9.65 19.25
C PRO A 173 -19.63 -10.45 20.02
N SER A 174 -19.59 -10.39 21.35
CA SER A 174 -20.54 -11.10 22.21
C SER A 174 -21.93 -10.45 22.24
N VAL A 175 -22.02 -9.18 21.83
CA VAL A 175 -23.27 -8.38 21.86
C VAL A 175 -23.79 -8.12 20.44
N HIS A 176 -22.87 -7.88 19.49
CA HIS A 176 -23.19 -7.54 18.11
C HIS A 176 -22.93 -8.76 17.20
N ALA A 177 -23.87 -9.69 17.13
CA ALA A 177 -23.74 -10.85 16.26
C ALA A 177 -23.99 -10.47 14.79
N HIS A 178 -22.93 -10.42 13.97
CA HIS A 178 -23.06 -10.29 12.52
C HIS A 178 -22.50 -11.53 11.82
N PRO A 179 -23.15 -12.08 10.77
CA PRO A 179 -22.68 -13.30 10.10
C PRO A 179 -21.23 -13.19 9.61
N ALA A 180 -20.79 -12.02 9.14
CA ALA A 180 -19.43 -11.81 8.64
C ALA A 180 -18.39 -11.43 9.73
N MET A 181 -18.75 -11.45 11.02
CA MET A 181 -17.85 -10.98 12.08
C MET A 181 -16.72 -12.00 12.37
N ILE A 182 -15.47 -11.53 12.28
CA ILE A 182 -14.24 -12.32 12.56
C ILE A 182 -13.52 -11.84 13.83
N LEU A 183 -14.00 -10.73 14.42
CA LEU A 183 -13.42 -10.13 15.63
C LEU A 183 -13.45 -11.12 16.79
N GLN A 184 -12.28 -11.29 17.43
CA GLN A 184 -12.12 -12.12 18.62
C GLN A 184 -12.27 -11.33 19.92
N ARG A 185 -12.13 -10.00 19.87
CA ARG A 185 -12.15 -9.12 21.05
C ARG A 185 -12.88 -7.80 20.77
N PRO A 186 -13.41 -7.12 21.80
CA PRO A 186 -13.97 -5.79 21.67
C PRO A 186 -12.94 -4.82 21.07
N THR A 187 -13.32 -4.16 19.98
CA THR A 187 -12.40 -3.31 19.20
C THR A 187 -13.06 -1.98 18.85
N ALA A 188 -12.30 -0.89 18.91
CA ALA A 188 -12.79 0.47 18.62
C ALA A 188 -13.20 0.61 17.14
N ARG A 189 -14.12 1.54 16.83
CA ARG A 189 -14.56 1.88 15.46
C ARG A 189 -14.25 3.33 15.06
N GLY A 190 -14.54 3.70 13.81
CA GLY A 190 -14.35 5.08 13.33
C GLY A 190 -12.99 5.37 12.70
N GLY A 191 -12.16 4.35 12.44
CA GLY A 191 -10.87 4.55 11.76
C GLY A 191 -11.02 5.23 10.40
N GLY A 192 -12.06 4.89 9.62
CA GLY A 192 -12.30 5.51 8.32
C GLY A 192 -12.71 6.98 8.37
N PHE A 193 -13.45 7.41 9.39
CA PHE A 193 -13.70 8.84 9.64
C PHE A 193 -12.39 9.58 9.89
N PHE A 194 -11.54 9.03 10.75
CA PHE A 194 -10.26 9.64 11.10
C PHE A 194 -9.31 9.71 9.90
N TYR A 195 -9.27 8.66 9.07
CA TYR A 195 -8.54 8.66 7.80
C TYR A 195 -9.01 9.79 6.88
N GLY A 196 -10.34 9.94 6.69
CA GLY A 196 -10.88 10.96 5.81
C GLY A 196 -10.59 12.39 6.28
N LEU A 197 -10.70 12.63 7.60
CA LEU A 197 -10.35 13.91 8.21
C LEU A 197 -8.86 14.25 7.99
N LEU A 198 -7.96 13.32 8.31
CA LEU A 198 -6.52 13.53 8.10
C LEU A 198 -6.19 13.71 6.62
N PHE A 199 -6.83 12.94 5.72
CA PHE A 199 -6.60 13.09 4.29
C PHE A 199 -6.94 14.49 3.81
N VAL A 200 -8.10 15.05 4.18
CA VAL A 200 -8.47 16.41 3.78
C VAL A 200 -7.49 17.44 4.34
N ILE A 201 -7.10 17.34 5.62
CA ILE A 201 -6.13 18.25 6.25
C ILE A 201 -4.80 18.24 5.48
N PHE A 202 -4.23 17.06 5.24
CA PHE A 202 -2.94 16.94 4.56
C PHE A 202 -3.02 17.26 3.06
N ALA A 203 -4.12 16.89 2.39
CA ALA A 203 -4.33 17.26 0.99
C ALA A 203 -4.43 18.78 0.84
N VAL A 204 -5.20 19.46 1.69
CA VAL A 204 -5.28 20.93 1.70
C VAL A 204 -3.92 21.56 2.03
N PHE A 205 -3.16 21.00 2.97
CA PHE A 205 -1.83 21.49 3.32
C PHE A 205 -0.83 21.43 2.16
N PHE A 206 -0.77 20.30 1.43
CA PHE A 206 0.20 20.13 0.34
C PHE A 206 -0.28 20.61 -1.03
N VAL A 207 -1.58 20.59 -1.31
CA VAL A 207 -2.17 20.90 -2.63
C VAL A 207 -2.96 22.20 -2.64
N GLY A 208 -3.44 22.66 -1.49
CA GLY A 208 -4.36 23.78 -1.38
C GLY A 208 -5.79 23.42 -1.76
N ILE A 209 -6.59 24.44 -2.05
CA ILE A 209 -8.03 24.33 -2.33
C ILE A 209 -8.34 24.88 -3.74
N PRO A 210 -7.83 24.24 -4.82
CA PRO A 210 -8.23 24.61 -6.17
C PRO A 210 -9.72 24.30 -6.38
N ARG A 211 -10.42 25.14 -7.15
CA ARG A 211 -11.88 25.06 -7.37
C ARG A 211 -12.37 23.66 -7.74
N GLU A 212 -11.55 22.96 -8.52
CA GLU A 212 -11.84 21.66 -9.14
C GLU A 212 -11.79 20.51 -8.12
N LEU A 213 -11.13 20.71 -6.97
CA LEU A 213 -11.04 19.74 -5.88
C LEU A 213 -11.97 20.05 -4.69
N ILE A 214 -12.67 21.20 -4.68
CA ILE A 214 -13.58 21.57 -3.59
C ILE A 214 -14.65 20.50 -3.38
N GLY A 215 -15.29 20.06 -4.48
CA GLY A 215 -16.29 19.01 -4.44
C GLY A 215 -15.73 17.69 -3.90
N PHE A 216 -14.50 17.34 -4.26
CA PHE A 216 -13.81 16.16 -3.73
C PHE A 216 -13.58 16.23 -2.22
N TYR A 217 -13.10 17.36 -1.69
CA TYR A 217 -12.90 17.52 -0.24
C TYR A 217 -14.22 17.49 0.53
N ILE A 218 -15.26 18.18 0.05
CA ILE A 218 -16.60 18.16 0.64
C ILE A 218 -17.13 16.72 0.67
N SER A 219 -16.99 16.00 -0.44
CA SER A 219 -17.44 14.61 -0.54
C SER A 219 -16.78 13.70 0.50
N ILE A 220 -15.46 13.83 0.70
CA ILE A 220 -14.73 13.06 1.73
C ILE A 220 -15.27 13.39 3.12
N ILE A 221 -15.51 14.67 3.43
CA ILE A 221 -16.06 15.08 4.73
C ILE A 221 -17.46 14.47 4.91
N MET A 222 -18.33 14.57 3.90
CA MET A 222 -19.69 14.01 3.94
C MET A 222 -19.67 12.51 4.22
N VAL A 223 -18.89 11.73 3.46
CA VAL A 223 -18.84 10.27 3.67
C VAL A 223 -18.12 9.87 4.96
N SER A 224 -17.20 10.70 5.45
CA SER A 224 -16.55 10.50 6.76
C SER A 224 -17.54 10.70 7.89
N VAL A 225 -18.33 11.79 7.84
CA VAL A 225 -19.39 12.07 8.82
C VAL A 225 -20.47 10.99 8.76
N LEU A 226 -20.92 10.61 7.57
CA LEU A 226 -21.83 9.47 7.41
C LEU A 226 -21.25 8.19 8.03
N GLY A 227 -19.95 7.96 7.83
CA GLY A 227 -19.17 6.88 8.41
C GLY A 227 -19.27 6.78 9.93
N ILE A 228 -18.98 7.88 10.63
CA ILE A 228 -18.99 7.90 12.10
C ILE A 228 -20.41 7.83 12.66
N LEU A 229 -21.39 8.43 11.99
CA LEU A 229 -22.79 8.35 12.38
C LEU A 229 -23.33 6.92 12.25
N ASP A 230 -22.97 6.22 11.17
CA ASP A 230 -23.34 4.81 10.99
C ASP A 230 -22.65 3.90 12.01
N ASP A 231 -21.36 4.11 12.25
CA ASP A 231 -20.63 3.36 13.27
C ASP A 231 -21.21 3.58 14.67
N TYR A 232 -21.65 4.80 15.00
CA TYR A 232 -22.32 5.12 16.26
C TYR A 232 -23.68 4.45 16.38
N GLN A 233 -24.51 4.49 15.33
CA GLN A 233 -25.79 3.75 15.30
C GLN A 233 -25.57 2.25 15.49
N ASN A 234 -24.53 1.69 14.88
CA ASN A 234 -24.24 0.26 14.95
C ASN A 234 -23.87 -0.18 16.38
N THR A 235 -23.16 0.64 17.14
CA THR A 235 -22.83 0.35 18.55
C THR A 235 -23.92 0.80 19.53
N HIS A 236 -24.78 1.75 19.15
CA HIS A 236 -25.90 2.24 19.95
C HIS A 236 -27.24 2.12 19.19
N PRO A 237 -27.83 0.91 19.10
CA PRO A 237 -29.05 0.68 18.30
C PRO A 237 -30.26 1.55 18.69
N LYS A 238 -30.29 2.05 19.93
CA LYS A 238 -31.33 2.96 20.46
C LYS A 238 -31.12 4.44 20.08
N SER A 239 -30.10 4.77 19.28
CA SER A 239 -29.82 6.15 18.92
C SER A 239 -30.82 6.72 17.90
N ASN A 240 -30.85 8.05 17.77
CA ASN A 240 -31.70 8.77 16.82
C ASN A 240 -31.33 8.51 15.35
N TYR A 241 -30.19 7.87 15.08
CA TYR A 241 -29.68 7.61 13.73
C TYR A 241 -30.13 6.26 13.16
N ARG A 242 -31.18 5.65 13.72
CA ARG A 242 -31.71 4.35 13.29
C ARG A 242 -32.05 4.24 11.82
N ALA A 243 -32.40 5.34 11.18
CA ALA A 243 -32.64 5.39 9.74
C ALA A 243 -31.42 4.89 8.92
N LEU A 244 -30.19 5.05 9.42
CA LEU A 244 -28.97 4.59 8.78
C LEU A 244 -28.83 3.07 8.73
N GLU A 245 -29.62 2.30 9.50
CA GLU A 245 -29.67 0.84 9.35
C GLU A 245 -30.19 0.42 7.97
N ASN A 246 -30.98 1.27 7.32
CA ASN A 246 -31.53 1.01 5.99
C ASN A 246 -30.44 1.11 4.91
N PRO A 247 -30.10 0.00 4.22
CA PRO A 247 -29.08 0.01 3.16
C PRO A 247 -29.40 0.96 2.00
N MET A 248 -30.69 1.19 1.70
CA MET A 248 -31.10 2.11 0.65
C MET A 248 -30.82 3.57 1.01
N LEU A 249 -31.05 3.95 2.28
CA LEU A 249 -30.72 5.29 2.73
C LEU A 249 -29.22 5.55 2.64
N ARG A 250 -28.39 4.58 3.09
CA ARG A 250 -26.93 4.65 2.94
C ARG A 250 -26.54 4.86 1.47
N LEU A 251 -27.16 4.09 0.56
CA LEU A 251 -26.87 4.19 -0.87
C LEU A 251 -27.23 5.58 -1.43
N VAL A 252 -28.41 6.12 -1.10
CA VAL A 252 -28.83 7.47 -1.52
C VAL A 252 -27.88 8.54 -0.98
N LEU A 253 -27.46 8.44 0.28
CA LEU A 253 -26.51 9.37 0.89
C LEU A 253 -25.11 9.29 0.25
N LEU A 254 -24.69 8.12 -0.21
CA LEU A 254 -23.47 7.97 -1.01
C LEU A 254 -23.61 8.68 -2.35
N PHE A 255 -24.72 8.53 -3.07
CA PHE A 255 -24.97 9.30 -4.30
C PHE A 255 -24.98 10.81 -4.06
N ALA A 256 -25.58 11.26 -2.95
CA ALA A 256 -25.58 12.66 -2.55
C ALA A 256 -24.17 13.18 -2.23
N ALA A 257 -23.30 12.38 -1.63
CA ALA A 257 -21.90 12.76 -1.44
C ALA A 257 -21.14 12.80 -2.79
N VAL A 258 -21.35 11.83 -3.67
CA VAL A 258 -20.69 11.77 -4.98
C VAL A 258 -21.12 12.92 -5.90
N SER A 259 -22.35 13.41 -5.80
CA SER A 259 -22.83 14.52 -6.62
C SER A 259 -21.97 15.78 -6.44
N THR A 260 -21.45 16.05 -5.24
CA THR A 260 -20.54 17.18 -4.99
C THR A 260 -19.25 17.09 -5.82
N VAL A 261 -18.74 15.88 -6.07
CA VAL A 261 -17.57 15.62 -6.91
C VAL A 261 -17.89 15.85 -8.39
N ILE A 262 -19.05 15.39 -8.83
CA ILE A 262 -19.52 15.61 -10.21
C ILE A 262 -19.72 17.11 -10.47
N LEU A 263 -20.27 17.84 -9.49
CA LEU A 263 -20.46 19.30 -9.57
C LEU A 263 -19.14 20.07 -9.64
N SER A 264 -18.03 19.51 -9.14
CA SER A 264 -16.69 20.09 -9.31
C SER A 264 -16.03 19.73 -10.65
N GLY A 265 -16.75 19.05 -11.55
CA GLY A 265 -16.30 18.70 -12.90
C GLY A 265 -15.52 17.39 -12.99
N ILE A 266 -15.31 16.69 -11.88
CA ILE A 266 -14.58 15.41 -11.87
C ILE A 266 -15.50 14.30 -12.35
N ARG A 267 -15.23 13.79 -13.55
CA ARG A 267 -15.99 12.71 -14.20
C ARG A 267 -15.09 11.90 -15.11
N ILE A 268 -15.56 10.73 -15.53
CA ILE A 268 -14.91 9.88 -16.52
C ILE A 268 -15.24 10.44 -17.91
N PRO A 269 -14.28 11.03 -18.64
CA PRO A 269 -14.55 11.58 -19.96
C PRO A 269 -14.56 10.50 -21.04
N LEU A 270 -13.71 9.47 -20.89
CA LEU A 270 -13.41 8.50 -21.93
C LEU A 270 -13.42 7.08 -21.35
N ILE A 271 -13.96 6.14 -22.12
CA ILE A 271 -13.83 4.70 -21.85
C ILE A 271 -13.00 4.06 -22.97
N SER A 272 -12.05 3.21 -22.57
CA SER A 272 -11.21 2.49 -23.53
C SER A 272 -11.99 1.38 -24.23
N ASN A 273 -11.89 1.30 -25.55
CA ASN A 273 -12.45 0.23 -26.37
C ASN A 273 -11.33 -0.73 -26.80
N PRO A 274 -11.40 -2.04 -26.51
CA PRO A 274 -10.41 -3.01 -26.95
C PRO A 274 -10.40 -3.26 -28.47
N PHE A 275 -11.50 -2.94 -29.17
CA PHE A 275 -11.69 -3.25 -30.59
C PHE A 275 -11.60 -2.02 -31.50
N GLY A 276 -11.24 -0.84 -30.96
CA GLY A 276 -11.23 0.39 -31.76
C GLY A 276 -10.86 1.63 -30.95
N ALA A 277 -11.31 2.79 -31.42
CA ALA A 277 -11.06 4.07 -30.76
C ALA A 277 -11.78 4.17 -29.40
N PRO A 278 -11.23 4.91 -28.41
CA PRO A 278 -11.90 5.20 -27.15
C PRO A 278 -13.28 5.82 -27.37
N ILE A 279 -14.24 5.47 -26.50
CA ILE A 279 -15.59 6.02 -26.52
C ILE A 279 -15.59 7.30 -25.69
N ASP A 280 -15.88 8.44 -26.32
CA ASP A 280 -16.07 9.71 -25.64
C ASP A 280 -17.47 9.79 -25.02
N LEU A 281 -17.53 9.84 -23.70
CA LEU A 281 -18.77 9.95 -22.95
C LEU A 281 -19.29 11.38 -22.88
N ASN A 282 -18.42 12.37 -23.13
CA ASN A 282 -18.84 13.77 -23.18
C ASN A 282 -19.58 14.10 -24.48
N ALA A 283 -19.50 13.25 -25.51
CA ALA A 283 -20.21 13.45 -26.77
C ALA A 283 -21.75 13.44 -26.60
N TYR A 284 -22.25 12.78 -25.57
CA TYR A 284 -23.68 12.67 -25.28
C TYR A 284 -24.12 13.76 -24.32
N THR A 285 -24.49 14.93 -24.85
CA THR A 285 -24.91 16.10 -24.06
C THR A 285 -26.37 16.45 -24.25
N VAL A 286 -27.03 16.88 -23.16
CA VAL A 286 -28.31 17.60 -23.20
C VAL A 286 -28.05 19.04 -22.80
N MET A 287 -28.68 20.00 -23.47
CA MET A 287 -28.58 21.42 -23.11
C MET A 287 -29.47 21.69 -21.89
N VAL A 288 -28.86 22.09 -20.78
CA VAL A 288 -29.58 22.57 -19.58
C VAL A 288 -29.39 24.09 -19.54
N GLY A 289 -30.37 24.82 -20.05
CA GLY A 289 -30.19 26.24 -20.40
C GLY A 289 -29.14 26.38 -21.51
N ASN A 290 -28.13 27.23 -21.30
CA ASN A 290 -27.02 27.44 -22.24
C ASN A 290 -25.77 26.60 -21.96
N VAL A 291 -25.85 25.63 -21.03
CA VAL A 291 -24.69 24.81 -20.64
C VAL A 291 -24.88 23.37 -21.13
N PRO A 292 -23.92 22.80 -21.89
CA PRO A 292 -23.98 21.40 -22.29
C PRO A 292 -23.74 20.48 -21.08
N PHE A 293 -24.70 19.61 -20.79
CA PHE A 293 -24.66 18.65 -19.69
C PHE A 293 -24.43 17.22 -20.21
N PRO A 294 -23.25 16.62 -20.02
CA PRO A 294 -22.94 15.27 -20.50
C PRO A 294 -23.50 14.20 -19.55
N TYR A 295 -24.79 13.91 -19.69
CA TYR A 295 -25.54 13.03 -18.79
C TYR A 295 -24.97 11.60 -18.73
N VAL A 296 -24.46 11.05 -19.84
CA VAL A 296 -23.87 9.71 -19.87
C VAL A 296 -22.59 9.65 -19.01
N SER A 297 -21.68 10.61 -19.19
CA SER A 297 -20.47 10.71 -18.38
C SER A 297 -20.80 10.84 -16.89
N VAL A 298 -21.80 11.66 -16.55
CA VAL A 298 -22.26 11.86 -15.16
C VAL A 298 -22.79 10.57 -14.55
N ILE A 299 -23.72 9.90 -15.23
CA ILE A 299 -24.36 8.66 -14.71
C ILE A 299 -23.30 7.56 -14.52
N ILE A 300 -22.44 7.34 -15.52
CA ILE A 300 -21.38 6.33 -15.44
C ILE A 300 -20.41 6.66 -14.30
N SER A 301 -20.01 7.92 -14.15
CA SER A 301 -19.09 8.33 -13.09
C SER A 301 -19.72 8.14 -11.71
N MET A 302 -20.99 8.50 -11.53
CA MET A 302 -21.69 8.29 -10.26
C MET A 302 -21.77 6.80 -9.90
N ILE A 303 -22.22 5.96 -10.83
CA ILE A 303 -22.32 4.51 -10.62
C ILE A 303 -20.93 3.94 -10.32
N TRP A 304 -19.91 4.34 -11.08
CA TRP A 304 -18.54 3.90 -10.88
C TRP A 304 -18.03 4.23 -9.48
N VAL A 305 -18.13 5.50 -9.07
CA VAL A 305 -17.61 5.94 -7.76
C VAL A 305 -18.35 5.25 -6.63
N VAL A 306 -19.70 5.19 -6.67
CA VAL A 306 -20.53 4.49 -5.68
C VAL A 306 -20.23 2.99 -5.64
N TRP A 307 -19.93 2.39 -6.78
CA TRP A 307 -19.50 1.00 -6.84
C TRP A 307 -18.16 0.78 -6.13
N ILE A 308 -17.14 1.60 -6.42
CA ILE A 308 -15.82 1.53 -5.76
C ILE A 308 -15.94 1.74 -4.24
N LEU A 309 -16.78 2.70 -3.81
CA LEU A 309 -17.08 2.96 -2.41
C LEU A 309 -17.59 1.70 -1.69
N ASN A 310 -18.61 1.05 -2.25
CA ASN A 310 -19.24 -0.12 -1.64
C ASN A 310 -18.33 -1.35 -1.67
N LEU A 311 -17.71 -1.66 -2.81
CA LEU A 311 -16.88 -2.86 -2.93
C LEU A 311 -15.66 -2.81 -2.01
N LEU A 312 -15.03 -1.62 -1.86
CA LEU A 312 -13.90 -1.46 -0.96
C LEU A 312 -14.36 -1.55 0.49
N SER A 313 -15.51 -0.96 0.83
CA SER A 313 -16.12 -1.13 2.15
C SER A 313 -16.38 -2.61 2.48
N TRP A 314 -16.87 -3.42 1.53
CA TRP A 314 -17.04 -4.88 1.75
C TRP A 314 -15.71 -5.63 1.91
N SER A 315 -14.62 -5.08 1.39
CA SER A 315 -13.27 -5.65 1.49
C SER A 315 -12.54 -5.30 2.80
N ASN A 316 -13.19 -4.59 3.74
CA ASN A 316 -12.58 -4.19 5.02
C ASN A 316 -12.76 -5.20 6.17
N GLY A 317 -13.27 -6.41 5.89
CA GLY A 317 -13.66 -7.41 6.89
C GLY A 317 -12.53 -8.18 7.59
N ILE A 318 -11.26 -7.97 7.20
CA ILE A 318 -10.08 -8.66 7.75
C ILE A 318 -9.09 -7.64 8.31
N ASP A 319 -8.61 -7.90 9.53
CA ASP A 319 -7.57 -7.09 10.17
C ASP A 319 -6.33 -6.95 9.27
N GLY A 320 -5.89 -5.72 9.06
CA GLY A 320 -4.72 -5.38 8.24
C GLY A 320 -4.94 -5.40 6.72
N GLN A 321 -6.00 -6.04 6.21
CA GLN A 321 -6.24 -6.16 4.76
C GLN A 321 -6.43 -4.78 4.11
N TYR A 322 -7.38 -3.99 4.63
CA TYR A 322 -7.81 -2.74 3.99
C TYR A 322 -6.70 -1.68 3.92
N ALA A 323 -5.92 -1.54 4.99
CA ALA A 323 -4.84 -0.56 5.10
C ALA A 323 -3.79 -0.72 3.98
N GLY A 324 -3.39 -1.96 3.66
CA GLY A 324 -2.45 -2.19 2.57
C GLY A 324 -3.08 -2.12 1.19
N ILE A 325 -4.34 -2.50 1.01
CA ILE A 325 -5.04 -2.27 -0.28
C ILE A 325 -5.02 -0.78 -0.59
N ILE A 326 -5.47 0.07 0.33
CA ILE A 326 -5.47 1.53 0.13
C ILE A 326 -4.05 2.06 -0.03
N GLY A 327 -3.12 1.69 0.86
CA GLY A 327 -1.75 2.19 0.85
C GLY A 327 -1.01 1.88 -0.45
N ILE A 328 -1.03 0.62 -0.88
CA ILE A 328 -0.34 0.16 -2.09
C ILE A 328 -1.04 0.72 -3.33
N SER A 329 -2.37 0.73 -3.38
CA SER A 329 -3.13 1.32 -4.49
C SER A 329 -2.77 2.78 -4.69
N SER A 330 -2.71 3.56 -3.62
CA SER A 330 -2.32 4.97 -3.68
C SER A 330 -0.87 5.15 -4.12
N ILE A 331 0.07 4.28 -3.73
CA ILE A 331 1.44 4.33 -4.26
C ILE A 331 1.43 4.16 -5.79
N ILE A 332 0.71 3.16 -6.28
CA ILE A 332 0.60 2.87 -7.72
C ILE A 332 -0.04 4.04 -8.47
N ILE A 333 -1.14 4.59 -7.96
CA ILE A 333 -1.82 5.75 -8.56
C ILE A 333 -0.88 6.96 -8.61
N GLY A 334 -0.11 7.21 -7.55
CA GLY A 334 0.85 8.32 -7.54
C GLY A 334 2.00 8.15 -8.52
N ILE A 335 2.49 6.92 -8.71
CA ILE A 335 3.50 6.61 -9.75
C ILE A 335 2.89 6.80 -11.15
N LEU A 336 1.67 6.31 -11.37
CA LEU A 336 0.95 6.46 -12.64
C LEU A 336 0.69 7.92 -12.99
N ALA A 337 0.39 8.76 -12.01
CA ALA A 337 0.17 10.19 -12.23
C ALA A 337 1.40 10.88 -12.84
N LEU A 338 2.62 10.43 -12.52
CA LEU A 338 3.86 11.02 -13.04
C LEU A 338 4.36 10.39 -14.35
N ARG A 339 3.59 9.50 -14.99
CA ARG A 339 3.99 8.83 -16.25
C ARG A 339 3.81 9.71 -17.49
N PHE A 340 2.99 10.76 -17.40
CA PHE A 340 2.61 11.58 -18.55
C PHE A 340 3.72 12.57 -18.90
N ASN A 341 3.89 12.86 -20.20
CA ASN A 341 4.82 13.87 -20.70
C ASN A 341 4.12 14.72 -21.77
N PRO A 342 3.84 16.01 -21.53
CA PRO A 342 4.20 16.79 -20.33
C PRO A 342 3.34 16.46 -19.10
N ILE A 343 3.92 16.63 -17.90
CA ILE A 343 3.19 16.52 -16.62
C ILE A 343 2.38 17.80 -16.39
N GLN A 344 1.06 17.66 -16.36
CA GLN A 344 0.12 18.74 -16.03
C GLN A 344 0.01 18.95 -14.52
N THR A 345 -0.42 20.15 -14.11
CA THR A 345 -0.63 20.51 -12.70
C THR A 345 -1.53 19.52 -11.96
N ILE A 346 -2.61 19.05 -12.60
CA ILE A 346 -3.52 18.08 -12.00
C ILE A 346 -2.82 16.76 -11.69
N HIS A 347 -1.93 16.28 -12.56
CA HIS A 347 -1.17 15.06 -12.35
C HIS A 347 -0.25 15.16 -11.13
N THR A 348 0.44 16.29 -10.97
CA THR A 348 1.27 16.53 -9.77
C THR A 348 0.43 16.55 -8.50
N ARG A 349 -0.74 17.21 -8.53
CA ARG A 349 -1.67 17.24 -7.37
C ARG A 349 -2.16 15.84 -7.01
N VAL A 350 -2.52 15.04 -8.01
CA VAL A 350 -2.95 13.65 -7.81
C VAL A 350 -1.82 12.80 -7.24
N ALA A 351 -0.59 12.97 -7.73
CA ALA A 351 0.57 12.26 -7.20
C ALA A 351 0.82 12.56 -5.71
N ILE A 352 0.75 13.83 -5.33
CA ILE A 352 0.89 14.30 -3.94
C ILE A 352 -0.23 13.73 -3.06
N MET A 353 -1.51 13.88 -3.46
CA MET A 353 -2.65 13.34 -2.70
C MET A 353 -2.58 11.82 -2.57
N SER A 354 -2.11 11.13 -3.60
CA SER A 354 -1.91 9.69 -3.56
C SER A 354 -0.84 9.31 -2.53
N MET A 355 0.27 10.04 -2.44
CA MET A 355 1.26 9.81 -1.39
C MET A 355 0.77 10.15 0.02
N VAL A 356 -0.05 11.19 0.17
CA VAL A 356 -0.74 11.48 1.43
C VAL A 356 -1.60 10.28 1.84
N SER A 357 -2.44 9.80 0.92
CA SER A 357 -3.29 8.62 1.15
C SER A 357 -2.46 7.37 1.51
N ALA A 358 -1.36 7.14 0.78
CA ALA A 358 -0.46 6.02 1.03
C ALA A 358 0.18 6.09 2.42
N GLY A 359 0.71 7.26 2.80
CA GLY A 359 1.31 7.46 4.10
C GLY A 359 0.30 7.26 5.22
N LEU A 360 -0.89 7.87 5.11
CA LEU A 360 -1.98 7.67 6.09
C LEU A 360 -2.37 6.19 6.23
N ALA A 361 -2.64 5.51 5.12
CA ALA A 361 -3.10 4.13 5.15
C ALA A 361 -2.02 3.16 5.68
N LEU A 362 -0.75 3.36 5.32
CA LEU A 362 0.34 2.53 5.83
C LEU A 362 0.67 2.84 7.30
N GLY A 363 0.49 4.09 7.76
CA GLY A 363 0.62 4.42 9.18
C GLY A 363 -0.47 3.78 10.05
N PHE A 364 -1.65 3.52 9.47
CA PHE A 364 -2.75 2.81 10.14
C PHE A 364 -2.44 1.33 10.38
N VAL A 365 -1.51 0.72 9.64
CA VAL A 365 -1.19 -0.71 9.72
C VAL A 365 -0.88 -1.10 11.15
N ARG A 366 -0.09 -0.32 11.89
CA ARG A 366 0.29 -0.65 13.28
C ARG A 366 -0.91 -0.91 14.20
N GLN A 367 -2.04 -0.23 13.98
CA GLN A 367 -3.23 -0.34 14.82
C GLN A 367 -4.31 -1.24 14.23
N THR A 368 -4.32 -1.38 12.91
CA THR A 368 -5.32 -2.16 12.18
C THR A 368 -4.85 -3.58 11.88
N TRP A 369 -3.56 -3.88 12.04
CA TRP A 369 -2.99 -5.22 11.88
C TRP A 369 -3.52 -6.20 12.92
N TYR A 370 -3.58 -7.48 12.55
CA TYR A 370 -4.09 -8.54 13.41
C TYR A 370 -3.22 -8.77 14.66
N PRO A 371 -3.81 -8.86 15.86
CA PRO A 371 -5.20 -8.52 16.20
C PRO A 371 -5.42 -7.00 16.26
N SER A 372 -6.45 -6.48 15.59
CA SER A 372 -6.66 -5.03 15.45
C SER A 372 -7.06 -4.36 16.76
N LYS A 373 -6.72 -3.06 16.89
CA LYS A 373 -7.07 -2.17 18.00
C LYS A 373 -8.18 -1.19 17.63
N ILE A 374 -8.29 -0.88 16.34
CA ILE A 374 -9.32 -0.04 15.74
C ILE A 374 -9.72 -0.61 14.38
N LEU A 375 -11.02 -0.56 14.10
CA LEU A 375 -11.63 -0.94 12.84
C LEU A 375 -11.86 0.29 11.98
N TRP A 376 -11.84 0.11 10.67
CA TRP A 376 -12.18 1.16 9.71
C TRP A 376 -13.66 1.56 9.81
N GLY A 377 -14.55 0.60 10.10
CA GLY A 377 -15.98 0.81 10.19
C GLY A 377 -16.62 1.19 8.86
N PHE A 378 -17.87 1.69 8.88
CA PHE A 378 -18.53 2.15 7.65
C PHE A 378 -17.76 3.30 7.01
N GLY A 379 -17.09 4.13 7.82
CA GLY A 379 -16.24 5.23 7.36
C GLY A 379 -15.10 4.82 6.41
N ALA A 380 -14.83 3.52 6.21
CA ALA A 380 -13.91 3.04 5.17
C ALA A 380 -14.23 3.60 3.77
N VAL A 381 -15.49 3.96 3.52
CA VAL A 381 -15.93 4.64 2.30
C VAL A 381 -15.16 5.94 2.02
N SER A 382 -14.62 6.63 3.04
CA SER A 382 -13.77 7.82 2.81
C SER A 382 -12.50 7.48 2.03
N ALA A 383 -11.83 6.37 2.37
CA ALA A 383 -10.68 5.88 1.62
C ALA A 383 -11.08 5.37 0.23
N GLY A 384 -12.27 4.74 0.13
CA GLY A 384 -12.84 4.35 -1.16
C GLY A 384 -13.09 5.55 -2.09
N MET A 385 -13.60 6.66 -1.56
CA MET A 385 -13.76 7.92 -2.29
C MET A 385 -12.41 8.42 -2.82
N VAL A 386 -11.37 8.41 -1.98
CA VAL A 386 -10.02 8.83 -2.37
C VAL A 386 -9.50 7.98 -3.53
N ILE A 387 -9.54 6.65 -3.41
CA ILE A 387 -9.08 5.76 -4.48
C ILE A 387 -9.88 5.95 -5.77
N ALA A 388 -11.22 6.05 -5.67
CA ALA A 388 -12.10 6.23 -6.82
C ALA A 388 -11.79 7.52 -7.59
N ILE A 389 -11.69 8.64 -6.87
CA ILE A 389 -11.50 9.96 -7.48
C ILE A 389 -10.07 10.15 -7.99
N LEU A 390 -9.04 9.74 -7.24
CA LEU A 390 -7.67 9.83 -7.72
C LEU A 390 -7.47 8.96 -8.98
N SER A 391 -8.11 7.79 -9.04
CA SER A 391 -8.09 6.94 -10.23
C SER A 391 -8.71 7.59 -11.47
N ILE A 392 -9.79 8.37 -11.29
CA ILE A 392 -10.40 9.15 -12.39
C ILE A 392 -9.45 10.28 -12.81
N LEU A 393 -8.91 11.04 -11.85
CA LEU A 393 -8.09 12.22 -12.12
C LEU A 393 -6.71 11.91 -12.72
N VAL A 394 -6.16 10.71 -12.53
CA VAL A 394 -4.96 10.29 -13.28
C VAL A 394 -5.23 10.24 -14.79
N ASN A 395 -6.50 10.19 -15.23
CA ASN A 395 -6.89 9.94 -16.63
C ASN A 395 -6.30 8.63 -17.17
N SER A 396 -5.95 7.70 -16.28
CA SER A 396 -5.61 6.34 -16.68
C SER A 396 -6.87 5.64 -17.19
N LYS A 397 -6.71 4.74 -18.16
CA LYS A 397 -7.79 3.89 -18.63
C LYS A 397 -8.46 3.20 -17.44
N VAL A 398 -9.80 3.17 -17.41
CA VAL A 398 -10.61 2.55 -16.33
C VAL A 398 -10.10 1.15 -15.94
N VAL A 399 -9.62 0.39 -16.93
CA VAL A 399 -9.02 -0.93 -16.73
C VAL A 399 -7.83 -0.93 -15.77
N VAL A 400 -6.97 0.10 -15.81
CA VAL A 400 -5.85 0.25 -14.87
C VAL A 400 -6.37 0.46 -13.45
N SER A 401 -7.40 1.29 -13.28
CA SER A 401 -8.07 1.48 -12.00
C SER A 401 -8.66 0.17 -11.46
N VAL A 402 -9.27 -0.66 -12.33
CA VAL A 402 -9.74 -2.00 -11.97
C VAL A 402 -8.58 -2.90 -11.53
N LEU A 403 -7.47 -2.92 -12.28
CA LEU A 403 -6.33 -3.79 -11.99
C LEU A 403 -5.74 -3.54 -10.60
N ILE A 404 -5.64 -2.28 -10.19
CA ILE A 404 -5.09 -1.90 -8.88
C ILE A 404 -5.89 -2.53 -7.73
N ILE A 405 -7.22 -2.55 -7.83
CA ILE A 405 -8.14 -3.10 -6.83
C ILE A 405 -8.82 -4.39 -7.32
N LEU A 406 -8.12 -5.18 -8.13
CA LEU A 406 -8.72 -6.27 -8.89
C LEU A 406 -9.42 -7.31 -8.02
N ILE A 407 -8.76 -7.74 -6.95
CA ILE A 407 -9.30 -8.80 -6.09
C ILE A 407 -10.60 -8.33 -5.39
N PRO A 408 -10.64 -7.18 -4.68
CA PRO A 408 -11.91 -6.64 -4.17
C PRO A 408 -12.97 -6.43 -5.25
N PHE A 409 -12.58 -5.93 -6.42
CA PHE A 409 -13.50 -5.65 -7.52
C PHE A 409 -14.18 -6.93 -8.03
N MET A 410 -13.39 -7.97 -8.30
CA MET A 410 -13.92 -9.25 -8.76
C MET A 410 -14.70 -10.01 -7.69
N ASP A 411 -14.27 -9.93 -6.43
CA ASP A 411 -15.02 -10.52 -5.31
C ASP A 411 -16.42 -9.91 -5.17
N ALA A 412 -16.52 -8.59 -5.29
CA ALA A 412 -17.80 -7.88 -5.25
C ALA A 412 -18.70 -8.24 -6.45
N ILE A 413 -18.15 -8.29 -7.67
CA ILE A 413 -18.90 -8.72 -8.86
C ILE A 413 -19.43 -10.14 -8.67
N VAL A 414 -18.57 -11.11 -8.37
CA VAL A 414 -18.96 -12.51 -8.21
C VAL A 414 -20.01 -12.66 -7.10
N THR A 415 -19.85 -11.92 -6.00
CA THR A 415 -20.81 -11.94 -4.88
C THR A 415 -22.18 -11.40 -5.29
N VAL A 416 -22.23 -10.26 -5.98
CA VAL A 416 -23.50 -9.69 -6.46
C VAL A 416 -24.18 -10.62 -7.47
N PHE A 417 -23.45 -11.11 -8.47
CA PHE A 417 -24.00 -12.06 -9.46
C PHE A 417 -24.53 -13.34 -8.80
N ARG A 418 -23.77 -13.91 -7.86
CA ARG A 418 -24.20 -15.08 -7.08
C ARG A 418 -25.50 -14.81 -6.33
N ARG A 419 -25.64 -13.64 -5.66
CA ARG A 419 -26.85 -13.28 -4.90
C ARG A 419 -28.05 -13.10 -5.82
N VAL A 420 -27.87 -12.45 -6.98
CA VAL A 420 -28.92 -12.25 -7.98
C VAL A 420 -29.43 -13.60 -8.53
N ILE A 421 -28.52 -14.51 -8.90
CA ILE A 421 -28.87 -15.86 -9.37
C ILE A 421 -29.63 -16.64 -8.28
N GLN A 422 -29.27 -16.45 -7.01
CA GLN A 422 -29.95 -17.06 -5.86
C GLN A 422 -31.25 -16.34 -5.44
N ARG A 423 -31.69 -15.30 -6.17
CA ARG A 423 -32.85 -14.45 -5.85
C ARG A 423 -32.77 -13.84 -4.43
N ARG A 424 -31.56 -13.56 -3.95
CA ARG A 424 -31.32 -12.90 -2.65
C ARG A 424 -31.05 -11.42 -2.86
N ASN A 425 -31.41 -10.59 -1.88
CA ASN A 425 -31.12 -9.16 -1.91
C ASN A 425 -29.59 -8.94 -1.95
N PRO A 426 -29.04 -8.28 -2.99
CA PRO A 426 -27.61 -8.01 -3.10
C PRO A 426 -27.04 -7.14 -1.98
N LEU A 427 -27.89 -6.34 -1.31
CA LEU A 427 -27.49 -5.40 -0.26
C LEU A 427 -27.33 -6.04 1.12
N VAL A 428 -27.71 -7.32 1.28
CA VAL A 428 -27.59 -8.04 2.56
C VAL A 428 -26.25 -8.79 2.60
N GLY A 429 -25.49 -8.59 3.67
CA GLY A 429 -24.17 -9.23 3.86
C GLY A 429 -24.24 -10.75 4.04
N ASP A 430 -23.24 -11.46 3.52
CA ASP A 430 -23.06 -12.91 3.70
C ASP A 430 -21.58 -13.29 3.92
N LYS A 431 -21.31 -14.54 4.29
CA LYS A 431 -19.94 -15.09 4.44
C LYS A 431 -19.31 -15.51 3.10
N GLY A 432 -19.84 -15.08 1.96
CA GLY A 432 -19.45 -15.60 0.65
C GLY A 432 -18.32 -14.82 -0.03
N HIS A 433 -17.77 -13.81 0.62
CA HIS A 433 -16.61 -13.07 0.13
C HIS A 433 -15.33 -13.91 0.15
N LEU A 434 -14.40 -13.64 -0.76
CA LEU A 434 -13.16 -14.40 -0.96
C LEU A 434 -12.34 -14.55 0.31
N HIS A 435 -12.26 -13.52 1.15
CA HIS A 435 -11.51 -13.59 2.40
C HIS A 435 -12.09 -14.64 3.37
N HIS A 436 -13.41 -14.75 3.49
CA HIS A 436 -14.05 -15.82 4.27
C HIS A 436 -13.81 -17.19 3.66
N LEU A 437 -13.82 -17.29 2.33
CA LEU A 437 -13.51 -18.53 1.60
C LEU A 437 -12.07 -18.99 1.84
N LEU A 438 -11.11 -18.07 1.95
CA LEU A 438 -9.72 -18.39 2.29
C LEU A 438 -9.59 -18.82 3.76
N LEU A 439 -10.22 -18.10 4.69
CA LEU A 439 -10.24 -18.48 6.11
C LEU A 439 -10.85 -19.87 6.33
N SER A 440 -11.96 -20.19 5.64
CA SER A 440 -12.61 -21.51 5.73
C SER A 440 -11.74 -22.67 5.25
N ARG A 441 -10.67 -22.39 4.49
CA ARG A 441 -9.68 -23.35 4.00
C ARG A 441 -8.40 -23.40 4.87
N GLY A 442 -8.46 -22.83 6.07
CA GLY A 442 -7.36 -22.88 7.03
C GLY A 442 -6.30 -21.78 6.85
N TRP A 443 -6.55 -20.74 6.06
CA TRP A 443 -5.65 -19.59 6.01
C TRP A 443 -5.78 -18.76 7.30
N SER A 444 -4.65 -18.27 7.81
CA SER A 444 -4.65 -17.34 8.94
C SER A 444 -5.00 -15.92 8.49
N VAL A 445 -5.55 -15.10 9.41
CA VAL A 445 -5.92 -13.71 9.17
C VAL A 445 -4.77 -12.88 8.57
N PRO A 446 -3.53 -12.91 9.12
CA PRO A 446 -2.39 -12.19 8.51
C PRO A 446 -2.04 -12.69 7.11
N ARG A 447 -2.17 -14.00 6.85
CA ARG A 447 -1.87 -14.58 5.53
C ARG A 447 -2.86 -14.08 4.48
N VAL A 448 -4.14 -13.96 4.82
CA VAL A 448 -5.15 -13.36 3.94
C VAL A 448 -4.83 -11.89 3.70
N ALA A 449 -4.53 -11.10 4.73
CA ALA A 449 -4.17 -9.69 4.57
C ALA A 449 -2.96 -9.50 3.62
N LEU A 450 -1.87 -10.25 3.84
CA LEU A 450 -0.68 -10.19 2.99
C LEU A 450 -0.97 -10.63 1.54
N PHE A 451 -1.86 -11.60 1.33
CA PHE A 451 -2.27 -12.00 -0.02
C PHE A 451 -2.93 -10.84 -0.77
N TYR A 452 -3.83 -10.10 -0.13
CA TYR A 452 -4.44 -8.92 -0.75
C TYR A 452 -3.39 -7.83 -1.03
N TRP A 453 -2.43 -7.61 -0.13
CA TRP A 453 -1.36 -6.63 -0.35
C TRP A 453 -0.48 -7.00 -1.56
N LEU A 454 -0.03 -8.26 -1.60
CA LEU A 454 0.83 -8.77 -2.68
C LEU A 454 0.10 -8.74 -4.03
N THR A 455 -1.16 -9.15 -4.08
CA THR A 455 -1.93 -9.14 -5.32
C THR A 455 -2.22 -7.71 -5.80
N THR A 456 -2.59 -6.78 -4.91
CA THR A 456 -2.71 -5.35 -5.24
C THR A 456 -1.40 -4.80 -5.81
N ALA A 457 -0.25 -5.12 -5.20
CA ALA A 457 1.05 -4.69 -5.71
C ALA A 457 1.35 -5.28 -7.10
N VAL A 458 1.16 -6.59 -7.28
CA VAL A 458 1.45 -7.30 -8.54
C VAL A 458 0.56 -6.77 -9.68
N PHE A 459 -0.76 -6.70 -9.48
CA PHE A 459 -1.66 -6.23 -10.52
C PHE A 459 -1.50 -4.73 -10.81
N GLY A 460 -1.15 -3.94 -9.80
CA GLY A 460 -0.76 -2.55 -9.97
C GLY A 460 0.49 -2.37 -10.84
N VAL A 461 1.54 -3.15 -10.58
CA VAL A 461 2.77 -3.15 -11.39
C VAL A 461 2.49 -3.60 -12.82
N ILE A 462 1.64 -4.62 -13.01
CA ILE A 462 1.17 -5.02 -14.34
C ILE A 462 0.48 -3.83 -15.04
N GLY A 463 -0.37 -3.08 -14.33
CA GLY A 463 -1.01 -1.88 -14.86
C GLY A 463 -0.04 -0.76 -15.25
N ILE A 464 1.07 -0.59 -14.52
CA ILE A 464 2.13 0.38 -14.83
C ILE A 464 2.90 -0.03 -16.09
N ILE A 465 3.38 -1.27 -16.14
CA ILE A 465 4.30 -1.77 -17.18
C ILE A 465 3.58 -2.03 -18.51
N SER A 466 2.28 -2.37 -18.46
CA SER A 466 1.51 -2.67 -19.66
C SER A 466 1.48 -1.48 -20.62
N SER A 467 1.84 -1.76 -21.88
CA SER A 467 1.74 -0.80 -22.97
C SER A 467 0.31 -0.30 -23.11
N GLU A 468 0.15 0.99 -23.41
CA GLU A 468 -1.16 1.58 -23.66
C GLU A 468 -1.93 0.88 -24.77
N LYS A 469 -1.25 0.25 -25.72
CA LYS A 469 -1.89 -0.52 -26.79
C LYS A 469 -2.55 -1.81 -26.28
N TYR A 470 -1.89 -2.54 -25.37
CA TYR A 470 -2.31 -3.89 -24.95
C TYR A 470 -2.97 -3.94 -23.57
N ILE A 471 -2.91 -2.86 -22.79
CA ILE A 471 -3.44 -2.79 -21.41
C ILE A 471 -4.89 -3.25 -21.28
N VAL A 472 -5.74 -2.97 -22.27
CA VAL A 472 -7.16 -3.41 -22.22
C VAL A 472 -7.26 -4.94 -22.37
N GLN A 473 -6.53 -5.52 -23.32
CA GLN A 473 -6.53 -6.97 -23.54
C GLN A 473 -5.90 -7.73 -22.37
N VAL A 474 -4.74 -7.27 -21.90
CA VAL A 474 -4.07 -7.81 -20.70
C VAL A 474 -5.01 -7.71 -19.51
N GLY A 475 -5.62 -6.53 -19.31
CA GLY A 475 -6.55 -6.28 -18.21
C GLY A 475 -7.75 -7.23 -18.25
N LEU A 476 -8.44 -7.35 -19.39
CA LEU A 476 -9.58 -8.25 -19.56
C LEU A 476 -9.20 -9.72 -19.33
N THR A 477 -8.03 -10.15 -19.80
CA THR A 477 -7.54 -11.52 -19.59
C THR A 477 -7.31 -11.81 -18.11
N VAL A 478 -6.63 -10.89 -17.42
CA VAL A 478 -6.34 -11.02 -15.99
C VAL A 478 -7.63 -10.95 -15.15
N ILE A 479 -8.54 -10.04 -15.49
CA ILE A 479 -9.88 -9.92 -14.89
C ILE A 479 -10.67 -11.24 -15.05
N GLY A 480 -10.70 -11.79 -16.27
CA GLY A 480 -11.38 -13.05 -16.56
C GLY A 480 -10.80 -14.23 -15.78
N ALA A 481 -9.47 -14.36 -15.76
CA ALA A 481 -8.79 -15.43 -15.03
C ALA A 481 -9.05 -15.37 -13.52
N VAL A 482 -8.94 -14.18 -12.91
CA VAL A 482 -9.21 -13.98 -11.48
C VAL A 482 -10.68 -14.25 -11.17
N GLY A 483 -11.61 -13.73 -11.97
CA GLY A 483 -13.04 -14.00 -11.83
C GLY A 483 -13.35 -15.49 -11.87
N PHE A 484 -12.79 -16.21 -12.84
CA PHE A 484 -12.94 -17.65 -12.98
C PHE A 484 -12.45 -18.41 -11.74
N ILE A 485 -11.27 -18.07 -11.21
CA ILE A 485 -10.73 -18.67 -9.98
C ILE A 485 -11.67 -18.44 -8.79
N ILE A 486 -12.17 -17.22 -8.61
CA ILE A 486 -13.09 -16.90 -7.49
C ILE A 486 -14.40 -17.67 -7.62
N VAL A 487 -14.93 -17.82 -8.84
CA VAL A 487 -16.13 -18.63 -9.11
C VAL A 487 -15.88 -20.11 -8.77
N LEU A 488 -14.75 -20.69 -9.22
CA LEU A 488 -14.38 -22.06 -8.87
C LEU A 488 -14.27 -22.28 -7.37
N MET A 489 -13.66 -21.34 -6.64
CA MET A 489 -13.55 -21.39 -5.18
C MET A 489 -14.93 -21.34 -4.50
N ASN A 490 -15.88 -20.57 -5.04
CA ASN A 490 -17.24 -20.51 -4.55
C ASN A 490 -17.99 -21.84 -4.77
N LEU A 491 -17.88 -22.43 -5.97
CA LEU A 491 -18.52 -23.70 -6.30
C LEU A 491 -18.01 -24.85 -5.44
N LYS A 492 -16.69 -24.94 -5.22
CA LYS A 492 -16.10 -25.96 -4.35
C LYS A 492 -16.61 -25.85 -2.90
N SER A 493 -16.68 -24.63 -2.36
CA SER A 493 -17.21 -24.39 -1.01
C SER A 493 -18.70 -24.78 -0.87
N ALA A 494 -19.50 -24.58 -1.92
CA ALA A 494 -20.90 -25.02 -1.94
C ALA A 494 -21.03 -26.55 -1.97
N ARG A 495 -20.12 -27.26 -2.65
CA ARG A 495 -20.06 -28.73 -2.69
C ARG A 495 -19.61 -29.30 -1.34
N ASP A 496 -18.59 -28.72 -0.72
CA ASP A 496 -18.05 -29.17 0.57
C ASP A 496 -19.10 -29.04 1.70
N LYS A 497 -20.04 -28.10 1.60
CA LYS A 497 -21.19 -27.99 2.53
C LYS A 497 -22.28 -29.05 2.31
N LYS A 498 -22.33 -29.68 1.13
CA LYS A 498 -23.31 -30.73 0.79
C LYS A 498 -22.80 -32.14 1.09
N LEU A 499 -21.49 -32.34 1.27
CA LEU A 499 -21.02 -33.58 1.86
C LEU A 499 -21.41 -33.58 3.35
N PRO A 500 -22.06 -34.63 3.86
CA PRO A 500 -22.25 -34.77 5.29
C PRO A 500 -20.85 -34.70 5.94
N ARG A 501 -20.69 -33.86 6.96
CA ARG A 501 -19.53 -33.91 7.85
C ARG A 501 -19.56 -35.29 8.53
N GLN A 502 -19.02 -36.28 7.85
CA GLN A 502 -18.57 -37.50 8.52
C GLN A 502 -17.32 -37.11 9.30
N LEU A 503 -17.37 -37.38 10.59
CA LEU A 503 -16.36 -37.15 11.64
C LEU A 503 -16.55 -35.83 12.42
N GLU A 504 -17.24 -36.02 13.55
CA GLU A 504 -16.98 -35.51 14.90
C GLU A 504 -15.74 -34.65 15.12
#